data_AF-G3CAJ7-F1
#
_entry.id   AF-G3CAJ7-F1
#
_cell.length_a   1.000
_cell.length_b   1.000
_cell.length_c   1.000
_cell.angle_alpha   90.00
_cell.angle_beta   90.00
_cell.angle_gamma   90.00
#
_symmetry.space_group_name_H-M   'P 1'
#
loop_
_entity.id
_entity.type
_entity.pdbx_description
1 polymer ?
#
loop_
_entity_poly.entity_id
_entity_poly.type
_entity_poly.pdbx_seq_one_letter_code
_entity_poly.pdbx_strand_id
1 'polypeptide(L)'
;MGRKNAEVQLQEAIDRLWDRSIILKDDEKREEFRWIQYRAQYARGEGKAQITFSDAVMPYLTQLKGQFTRVIIKNISYLSRSYIIRIYEILQQFCSTGERIIALDDFKSSLMLDGKYKDFKTLNRNLIKPCVDELNEKSDLAVTVETIKKGRTVVALHFRFKEDKQIKMTI
;
A
#
# COMPACT_ATOMS: atom_id res chain seq x y z
N MET A 1 -17.35 5.01 16.05
CA MET A 1 -17.88 5.56 14.79
C MET A 1 -19.35 5.19 14.65
N GLY A 2 -20.24 6.13 14.38
CA GLY A 2 -21.68 5.85 14.17
C GLY A 2 -21.96 5.24 12.79
N ARG A 3 -22.99 4.39 12.69
CA ARG A 3 -23.36 3.66 11.46
C ARG A 3 -23.57 4.57 10.24
N LYS A 4 -24.15 5.76 10.44
CA LYS A 4 -24.33 6.78 9.37
C LYS A 4 -23.00 7.28 8.79
N ASN A 5 -21.97 7.45 9.62
CA ASN A 5 -20.66 7.92 9.15
C ASN A 5 -19.93 6.84 8.33
N ALA A 6 -20.11 5.57 8.67
CA ALA A 6 -19.54 4.46 7.90
C ALA A 6 -20.19 4.31 6.53
N GLU A 7 -21.51 4.47 6.43
CA GLU A 7 -22.24 4.44 5.16
C GLU A 7 -21.82 5.57 4.21
N VAL A 8 -21.66 6.80 4.73
CA VAL A 8 -21.15 7.94 3.97
C VAL A 8 -19.72 7.69 3.49
N GLN A 9 -18.83 7.23 4.38
CA GLN A 9 -17.44 6.92 4.00
C GLN A 9 -17.35 5.82 2.95
N LEU A 10 -18.23 4.81 3.02
CA LEU A 10 -18.31 3.73 2.03
C LEU A 10 -18.72 4.29 0.67
N GLN A 11 -19.76 5.12 0.62
CA GLN A 11 -20.24 5.74 -0.62
C GLN A 11 -19.15 6.62 -1.24
N GLU A 12 -18.53 7.51 -0.46
CA GLU A 12 -17.44 8.36 -0.95
C GLU A 12 -16.24 7.54 -1.45
N ALA A 13 -15.91 6.42 -0.79
CA ALA A 13 -14.79 5.58 -1.21
C ALA A 13 -15.08 4.89 -2.55
N ILE A 14 -16.30 4.41 -2.76
CA ILE A 14 -16.72 3.75 -3.98
C ILE A 14 -16.84 4.74 -5.13
N ASP A 15 -17.37 5.94 -4.88
CA ASP A 15 -17.44 7.00 -5.89
C ASP A 15 -16.03 7.43 -6.32
N ARG A 16 -15.07 7.52 -5.39
CA ARG A 16 -13.66 7.73 -5.74
C ARG A 16 -13.08 6.58 -6.55
N LEU A 17 -13.47 5.32 -6.28
CA LEU A 17 -12.97 4.14 -7.00
C LEU A 17 -13.41 4.15 -8.47
N TRP A 18 -14.62 4.64 -8.76
CA TRP A 18 -15.15 4.77 -10.11
C TRP A 18 -14.24 5.60 -11.03
N ASP A 19 -13.74 6.73 -10.55
CA ASP A 19 -12.90 7.63 -11.35
C ASP A 19 -11.45 7.14 -11.51
N ARG A 20 -11.06 6.07 -10.80
CA ARG A 20 -9.70 5.54 -10.81
C ARG A 20 -9.48 4.53 -11.93
N SER A 21 -8.23 4.46 -12.37
CA SER A 21 -7.72 3.44 -13.29
C SER A 21 -6.53 2.72 -12.66
N ILE A 22 -6.28 1.51 -13.13
CA ILE A 22 -5.03 0.77 -12.95
C ILE A 22 -4.21 0.98 -14.21
N ILE A 23 -2.94 1.32 -14.02
CA ILE A 23 -1.98 1.45 -15.10
C ILE A 23 -0.95 0.33 -14.91
N LEU A 24 -0.85 -0.55 -15.89
CA LEU A 24 0.23 -1.51 -15.99
C LEU A 24 1.22 -1.01 -17.03
N LYS A 25 2.48 -0.93 -16.63
CA LYS A 25 3.57 -0.47 -17.49
C LYS A 25 4.69 -1.48 -17.42
N ASP A 26 5.10 -1.94 -18.60
CA ASP A 26 6.33 -2.67 -18.85
C ASP A 26 7.18 -1.87 -19.87
N ASP A 27 8.39 -2.32 -20.16
CA ASP A 27 9.31 -1.67 -21.10
C ASP A 27 8.71 -1.54 -22.51
N GLU A 28 7.81 -2.46 -22.89
CA GLU A 28 7.21 -2.51 -24.23
C GLU A 28 5.75 -2.01 -24.30
N LYS A 29 5.01 -2.05 -23.18
CA LYS A 29 3.55 -1.86 -23.18
C LYS A 29 3.07 -1.02 -22.02
N ARG A 30 2.09 -0.17 -22.30
CA ARG A 30 1.31 0.56 -21.30
C ARG A 30 -0.16 0.23 -21.50
N GLU A 31 -0.75 -0.40 -20.49
CA GLU A 31 -2.17 -0.73 -20.44
C GLU A 31 -2.83 0.07 -19.32
N GLU A 32 -4.02 0.58 -19.59
CA GLU A 32 -4.81 1.31 -18.61
C GLU A 32 -6.26 0.79 -18.64
N PHE A 33 -6.76 0.37 -17.49
CA PHE A 33 -8.12 -0.15 -17.35
C PHE A 33 -8.77 0.31 -16.05
N ARG A 34 -10.09 0.27 -16.00
CA ARG A 34 -10.88 0.73 -14.84
C ARG A 34 -10.90 -0.32 -13.74
N TRP A 35 -11.03 0.13 -12.49
CA TRP A 35 -11.22 -0.76 -11.34
C TRP A 35 -12.56 -1.49 -11.37
N ILE A 36 -13.63 -0.76 -11.68
CA ILE A 36 -15.00 -1.28 -11.69
C ILE A 36 -15.65 -1.04 -13.07
N GLN A 37 -16.47 -1.99 -13.50
CA GLN A 37 -17.11 -1.97 -14.83
C GLN A 37 -18.41 -1.17 -14.84
N TYR A 38 -19.13 -1.18 -13.71
CA TYR A 38 -20.40 -0.47 -13.52
C TYR A 38 -20.30 0.46 -12.32
N ARG A 39 -21.06 1.57 -12.34
CA ARG A 39 -21.25 2.38 -11.13
C ARG A 39 -21.90 1.52 -10.06
N ALA A 40 -21.49 1.76 -8.82
CA ALA A 40 -21.96 0.97 -7.71
C ALA A 40 -23.47 1.12 -7.48
N GLN A 41 -24.08 0.02 -7.05
CA GLN A 41 -25.47 -0.02 -6.65
C GLN A 41 -25.55 0.13 -5.14
N TYR A 42 -26.27 1.14 -4.67
CA TYR A 42 -26.44 1.43 -3.26
C TYR A 42 -27.83 0.99 -2.81
N ALA A 43 -27.89 0.05 -1.85
CA ALA A 43 -29.15 -0.35 -1.23
C ALA A 43 -29.51 0.67 -0.14
N ARG A 44 -30.37 1.63 -0.48
CA ARG A 44 -30.74 2.75 0.39
C ARG A 44 -31.34 2.25 1.71
N GLY A 45 -30.72 2.62 2.83
CA GLY A 45 -31.18 2.27 4.18
C GLY A 45 -30.65 0.94 4.74
N GLU A 46 -29.95 0.14 3.92
CA GLU A 46 -29.34 -1.11 4.38
C GLU A 46 -27.86 -0.96 4.74
N GLY A 47 -27.21 0.14 4.32
CA GLY A 47 -25.77 0.34 4.50
C GLY A 47 -24.94 -0.65 3.69
N LYS A 48 -25.44 -1.08 2.53
CA LYS A 48 -24.77 -2.03 1.62
C LYS A 48 -24.54 -1.39 0.26
N ALA A 49 -23.40 -1.71 -0.34
CA ALA A 49 -23.07 -1.33 -1.70
C ALA A 49 -22.61 -2.58 -2.47
N GLN A 50 -23.00 -2.66 -3.73
CA GLN A 50 -22.57 -3.69 -4.65
C GLN A 50 -21.70 -3.06 -5.74
N ILE A 51 -20.51 -3.63 -5.92
CA ILE A 51 -19.56 -3.25 -6.96
C ILE A 51 -19.28 -4.45 -7.86
N THR A 52 -18.85 -4.17 -9.09
CA THR A 52 -18.44 -5.19 -10.05
C THR A 52 -17.06 -4.80 -10.56
N PHE A 53 -16.05 -5.59 -10.19
CA PHE A 53 -14.70 -5.42 -10.71
C PHE A 53 -14.70 -5.62 -12.22
N SER A 54 -13.82 -4.90 -12.92
CA SER A 54 -13.67 -5.12 -14.36
C SER A 54 -13.02 -6.46 -14.65
N ASP A 55 -13.38 -7.06 -15.79
CA ASP A 55 -12.79 -8.33 -16.24
C ASP A 55 -11.27 -8.27 -16.34
N ALA A 56 -10.71 -7.09 -16.69
CA ALA A 56 -9.27 -6.85 -16.75
C ALA A 56 -8.59 -6.94 -15.37
N VAL A 57 -9.29 -6.65 -14.28
CA VAL A 57 -8.76 -6.73 -12.91
C VAL A 57 -8.78 -8.17 -12.37
N MET A 58 -9.72 -9.00 -12.85
CA MET A 58 -9.97 -10.34 -12.30
C MET A 58 -8.74 -11.26 -12.23
N PRO A 59 -7.85 -11.33 -13.24
CA PRO A 59 -6.64 -12.13 -13.15
C PRO A 59 -5.77 -11.73 -11.96
N TYR A 60 -5.63 -10.44 -11.67
CA TYR A 60 -4.79 -9.93 -10.59
C TYR A 60 -5.37 -10.16 -9.19
N LEU A 61 -6.70 -10.31 -9.06
CA LEU A 61 -7.35 -10.63 -7.79
C LEU A 61 -7.45 -12.13 -7.51
N THR A 62 -7.61 -12.93 -8.57
CA THR A 62 -7.94 -14.37 -8.44
C THR A 62 -6.76 -15.30 -8.67
N GLN A 63 -5.67 -14.82 -9.28
CA GLN A 63 -4.48 -15.62 -9.53
C GLN A 63 -3.65 -15.82 -8.26
N LEU A 64 -4.15 -16.67 -7.36
CA LEU A 64 -3.51 -17.05 -6.09
C LEU A 64 -2.46 -18.16 -6.25
N LYS A 65 -1.98 -18.43 -7.47
CA LYS A 65 -0.96 -19.45 -7.73
C LYS A 65 0.36 -18.78 -8.13
N GLY A 66 1.42 -19.01 -7.35
CA GLY A 66 2.77 -18.53 -7.63
C GLY A 66 3.12 -17.23 -6.90
N GLN A 67 2.99 -16.10 -7.59
CA GLN A 67 3.46 -14.77 -7.15
C GLN A 67 2.29 -13.94 -6.60
N PHE A 68 1.98 -14.09 -5.32
CA PHE A 68 0.99 -13.24 -4.63
C PHE A 68 1.55 -12.75 -3.29
N THR A 69 1.11 -11.56 -2.87
CA THR A 69 1.43 -11.02 -1.54
C THR A 69 0.27 -11.31 -0.59
N ARG A 70 0.55 -11.96 0.54
CA ARG A 70 -0.44 -12.16 1.60
C ARG A 70 -0.39 -10.99 2.57
N VAL A 71 -1.52 -10.31 2.70
CA VAL A 71 -1.73 -9.23 3.66
C VAL A 71 -2.89 -9.61 4.57
N ILE A 72 -2.62 -9.71 5.87
CA ILE A 72 -3.66 -9.95 6.86
C ILE A 72 -4.29 -8.59 7.20
N ILE A 73 -5.57 -8.43 6.90
CA ILE A 73 -6.30 -7.14 7.05
C ILE A 73 -6.15 -6.57 8.46
N LYS A 74 -6.17 -7.43 9.50
CA LYS A 74 -6.02 -7.03 10.90
C LYS A 74 -4.68 -6.32 11.17
N ASN A 75 -3.62 -6.66 10.44
CA ASN A 75 -2.28 -6.10 10.65
C ASN A 75 -2.14 -4.71 10.01
N ILE A 76 -2.99 -4.41 9.02
CA ILE A 76 -3.02 -3.10 8.35
C ILE A 76 -4.16 -2.20 8.82
N SER A 77 -5.19 -2.73 9.51
CA SER A 77 -6.39 -1.99 9.89
C SER A 77 -6.14 -0.84 10.87
N TYR A 78 -5.02 -0.89 11.60
CA TYR A 78 -4.62 0.13 12.57
C TYR A 78 -3.64 1.17 12.00
N LEU A 79 -3.18 0.99 10.77
CA LEU A 79 -2.24 1.90 10.12
C LEU A 79 -2.95 3.17 9.67
N SER A 80 -2.39 4.32 10.03
CA SER A 80 -3.05 5.62 9.88
C SER A 80 -3.03 6.19 8.46
N ARG A 81 -2.14 5.69 7.59
CA ARG A 81 -1.87 6.28 6.26
C ARG A 81 -1.68 5.23 5.18
N SER A 82 -2.14 5.54 3.97
CA SER A 82 -1.99 4.69 2.78
C SER A 82 -0.53 4.38 2.44
N TYR A 83 0.40 5.33 2.62
CA TYR A 83 1.82 5.07 2.37
C TYR A 83 2.39 3.98 3.29
N ILE A 84 1.91 3.88 4.52
CA ILE A 84 2.39 2.87 5.50
C ILE A 84 1.90 1.50 5.09
N ILE A 85 0.62 1.40 4.70
CA ILE A 85 0.03 0.18 4.14
C ILE A 85 0.82 -0.25 2.89
N ARG A 86 1.16 0.69 2.02
CA ARG A 86 1.93 0.37 0.80
C ARG A 86 3.35 -0.11 1.10
N ILE A 87 4.03 0.48 2.09
CA ILE A 87 5.33 -0.01 2.54
C ILE A 87 5.19 -1.41 3.12
N TYR A 88 4.18 -1.65 3.95
CA TYR A 88 3.88 -2.98 4.50
C TYR A 88 3.70 -4.04 3.39
N GLU A 89 2.89 -3.73 2.37
CA GLU A 89 2.70 -4.61 1.20
C GLU A 89 4.01 -4.94 0.49
N ILE A 90 4.87 -3.93 0.27
CA ILE A 90 6.18 -4.11 -0.35
C ILE A 90 7.05 -5.04 0.51
N LEU A 91 7.05 -4.89 1.83
CA LEU A 91 7.82 -5.76 2.72
C LEU A 91 7.25 -7.19 2.73
N GLN A 92 5.93 -7.35 2.81
CA GLN A 92 5.30 -8.68 2.81
C GLN A 92 5.56 -9.47 1.52
N GLN A 93 5.79 -8.81 0.39
CA GLN A 93 6.22 -9.49 -0.84
C GLN A 93 7.55 -10.23 -0.67
N PHE A 94 8.40 -9.77 0.25
CA PHE A 94 9.73 -10.32 0.54
C PHE A 94 9.79 -10.97 1.93
N CYS A 95 8.65 -11.38 2.52
CA CYS A 95 8.62 -11.98 3.85
C CYS A 95 9.46 -13.26 3.97
N SER A 96 9.64 -14.00 2.86
CA SER A 96 10.47 -15.20 2.84
C SER A 96 11.97 -14.92 2.99
N THR A 97 12.45 -13.75 2.56
CA THR A 97 13.85 -13.34 2.69
C THR A 97 14.08 -12.48 3.92
N GLY A 98 13.07 -11.72 4.36
CA GLY A 98 13.18 -10.77 5.47
C GLY A 98 14.02 -9.53 5.12
N GLU A 99 14.33 -9.32 3.84
CA GLU A 99 15.07 -8.16 3.38
C GLU A 99 14.58 -7.69 2.01
N ARG A 100 14.62 -6.36 1.82
CA ARG A 100 14.29 -5.72 0.56
C ARG A 100 15.21 -4.53 0.31
N ILE A 101 16.05 -4.65 -0.72
CA ILE A 101 16.79 -3.53 -1.30
C ILE A 101 15.96 -2.96 -2.45
N ILE A 102 15.68 -1.66 -2.42
CA ILE A 102 14.91 -0.96 -3.45
C ILE A 102 15.58 0.36 -3.82
N ALA A 103 15.70 0.66 -5.12
CA ALA A 103 16.22 1.94 -5.58
C ALA A 103 15.34 3.08 -5.08
N LEU A 104 15.93 4.24 -4.79
CA LEU A 104 15.18 5.36 -4.22
C LEU A 104 14.08 5.85 -5.17
N ASP A 105 14.32 5.81 -6.47
CA ASP A 105 13.36 6.20 -7.49
C ASP A 105 12.22 5.18 -7.59
N ASP A 106 12.52 3.88 -7.64
CA ASP A 106 11.52 2.80 -7.61
C ASP A 106 10.64 2.86 -6.36
N PHE A 107 11.23 3.17 -5.20
CA PHE A 107 10.50 3.36 -3.95
C PHE A 107 9.52 4.53 -4.03
N LYS A 108 9.95 5.66 -4.61
CA LYS A 108 9.08 6.83 -4.81
C LYS A 108 7.95 6.53 -5.80
N SER A 109 8.24 5.89 -6.93
CA SER A 109 7.24 5.51 -7.92
C SER A 109 6.25 4.48 -7.36
N SER A 110 6.72 3.51 -6.57
CA SER A 110 5.85 2.52 -5.90
C SER A 110 4.85 3.14 -4.91
N LEU A 111 5.15 4.34 -4.41
CA LEU A 111 4.33 5.13 -3.50
C LEU A 111 3.60 6.29 -4.22
N MET A 112 3.71 6.40 -5.55
CA MET A 112 3.14 7.51 -6.35
C MET A 112 3.58 8.89 -5.82
N LEU A 113 4.87 9.02 -5.50
CA LEU A 113 5.49 10.23 -4.96
C LEU A 113 6.20 11.08 -6.02
N ASP A 114 5.89 10.88 -7.30
CA ASP A 114 6.50 11.65 -8.39
C ASP A 114 6.33 13.16 -8.17
N GLY A 115 7.45 13.89 -8.28
CA GLY A 115 7.50 15.33 -8.01
C GLY A 115 7.38 15.75 -6.54
N LYS A 116 7.20 14.81 -5.59
CA LYS A 116 7.16 15.09 -4.15
C LYS A 116 8.51 14.86 -3.49
N TYR A 117 8.77 15.62 -2.43
CA TYR A 117 10.00 15.58 -1.63
C TYR A 117 11.28 15.81 -2.47
N LYS A 118 11.65 17.09 -2.61
CA LYS A 118 12.80 17.53 -3.41
C LYS A 118 14.12 16.87 -3.00
N ASP A 119 14.30 16.63 -1.71
CA ASP A 119 15.52 16.05 -1.15
C ASP A 119 15.22 14.84 -0.26
N PHE A 120 16.22 13.95 -0.12
CA PHE A 120 16.10 12.75 0.69
C PHE A 120 15.89 13.05 2.18
N LYS A 121 16.46 14.13 2.71
CA LYS A 121 16.32 14.49 4.12
C LYS A 121 14.84 14.77 4.47
N THR A 122 14.14 15.49 3.60
CA THR A 122 12.71 15.77 3.74
C THR A 122 11.87 14.50 3.57
N LEU A 123 12.17 13.66 2.57
CA LEU A 123 11.49 12.36 2.40
C LEU A 123 11.67 11.47 3.64
N ASN A 124 12.89 11.36 4.14
CA ASN A 124 13.21 10.50 5.26
C ASN A 124 12.53 10.96 6.55
N ARG A 125 12.58 12.27 6.85
CA ARG A 125 11.97 12.86 8.04
C ARG A 125 10.44 12.77 8.01
N ASN A 126 9.81 13.05 6.87
CA ASN A 126 8.37 13.24 6.80
C ASN A 126 7.59 11.99 6.41
N LEU A 127 8.25 10.99 5.81
CA LEU A 127 7.60 9.78 5.31
C LEU A 127 8.30 8.52 5.82
N ILE A 128 9.56 8.27 5.45
CA ILE A 128 10.19 6.95 5.70
C ILE A 128 10.25 6.65 7.20
N LYS A 129 10.85 7.54 7.99
CA LYS A 129 11.01 7.33 9.43
C LYS A 129 9.65 7.22 10.14
N PRO A 130 8.68 8.15 9.96
CA PRO A 130 7.36 7.99 10.55
C PRO A 130 6.63 6.70 10.14
N CYS A 131 6.78 6.26 8.89
CA CYS A 131 6.15 5.01 8.44
C CYS A 131 6.79 3.79 9.11
N VAL A 132 8.12 3.75 9.21
CA VAL A 132 8.83 2.66 9.88
C VAL A 132 8.53 2.63 11.37
N ASP A 133 8.47 3.79 12.02
CA ASP A 133 8.12 3.90 13.44
C ASP A 133 6.69 3.35 13.67
N GLU A 134 5.71 3.75 12.86
CA GLU A 134 4.33 3.26 12.98
C GLU A 134 4.17 1.78 12.63
N LEU A 135 4.93 1.25 11.67
CA LEU A 135 4.95 -0.19 11.38
C LEU A 135 5.44 -1.00 12.59
N ASN A 136 6.53 -0.58 13.21
CA ASN A 136 7.08 -1.23 14.40
C ASN A 136 6.13 -1.15 15.61
N GLU A 137 5.29 -0.12 15.66
CA GLU A 137 4.32 0.08 16.75
C GLU A 137 3.03 -0.70 16.53
N LYS A 138 2.48 -0.71 15.32
CA LYS A 138 1.07 -1.11 15.07
C LYS A 138 0.89 -2.32 14.16
N SER A 139 1.96 -2.86 13.60
CA SER A 139 1.89 -4.05 12.73
C SER A 139 2.53 -5.27 13.39
N ASP A 140 2.50 -6.39 12.68
CA ASP A 140 3.20 -7.64 13.02
C ASP A 140 4.65 -7.66 12.49
N LEU A 141 5.21 -6.53 12.09
CA LEU A 141 6.58 -6.43 11.56
C LEU A 141 7.49 -5.65 12.50
N ALA A 142 8.66 -6.21 12.77
CA ALA A 142 9.81 -5.46 13.27
C ALA A 142 10.68 -5.05 12.07
N VAL A 143 10.78 -3.76 11.79
CA VAL A 143 11.38 -3.21 10.56
C VAL A 143 12.52 -2.24 10.89
N THR A 144 13.63 -2.38 10.19
CA THR A 144 14.70 -1.39 10.13
C THR A 144 14.96 -0.96 8.68
N VAL A 145 15.44 0.26 8.50
CA VAL A 145 15.78 0.80 7.18
C VAL A 145 17.16 1.46 7.23
N GLU A 146 18.01 1.07 6.30
CA GLU A 146 19.35 1.63 6.09
C GLU A 146 19.43 2.28 4.70
N THR A 147 20.29 3.29 4.56
CA THR A 147 20.52 3.96 3.26
C THR A 147 21.74 3.41 2.58
N ILE A 148 21.62 3.06 1.30
CA ILE A 148 22.77 2.76 0.43
C ILE A 148 23.14 4.04 -0.31
N LYS A 149 24.43 4.40 -0.27
CA LYS A 149 24.94 5.65 -0.84
C LYS A 149 25.93 5.40 -1.97
N LYS A 150 25.88 6.25 -2.99
CA LYS A 150 26.93 6.40 -4.00
C LYS A 150 27.57 7.78 -3.82
N GLY A 151 28.73 7.81 -3.18
CA GLY A 151 29.33 9.06 -2.68
C GLY A 151 28.45 9.72 -1.62
N ARG A 152 28.03 10.97 -1.85
CA ARG A 152 27.17 11.73 -0.92
C ARG A 152 25.68 11.48 -1.14
N THR A 153 25.30 10.85 -2.24
CA THR A 153 23.90 10.67 -2.66
C THR A 153 23.36 9.33 -2.19
N VAL A 154 22.16 9.33 -1.60
CA VAL A 154 21.41 8.10 -1.29
C VAL A 154 20.79 7.58 -2.58
N VAL A 155 21.10 6.34 -2.95
CA VAL A 155 20.65 5.71 -4.21
C VAL A 155 19.62 4.60 -3.98
N ALA A 156 19.62 3.99 -2.80
CA ALA A 156 18.67 2.92 -2.46
C ALA A 156 18.39 2.86 -0.96
N LEU A 157 17.29 2.21 -0.62
CA LEU A 157 16.89 1.84 0.74
C LEU A 157 17.05 0.35 0.92
N HIS A 158 17.63 -0.05 2.04
CA HIS A 158 17.73 -1.43 2.47
C HIS A 158 16.84 -1.64 3.69
N PHE A 159 15.69 -2.28 3.47
CA PHE A 159 14.81 -2.71 4.54
C PHE A 159 15.22 -4.09 5.03
N ARG A 160 15.32 -4.25 6.34
CA ARG A 160 15.40 -5.56 7.00
C ARG A 160 14.22 -5.69 7.94
N PHE A 161 13.57 -6.83 7.93
CA PHE A 161 12.36 -7.02 8.71
C PHE A 161 12.13 -8.48 9.05
N LYS A 162 11.37 -8.70 10.12
CA LYS A 162 10.92 -10.02 10.55
C LYS A 162 9.50 -9.92 11.06
N GLU A 163 8.75 -11.02 10.94
CA GLU A 163 7.46 -11.16 11.60
C GLU A 163 7.70 -11.20 13.12
N ASP A 164 7.12 -10.23 13.81
CA ASP A 164 6.98 -10.22 15.25
C ASP A 164 5.60 -10.79 15.56
N LYS A 165 5.55 -12.03 16.08
CA LYS A 165 4.30 -12.79 16.30
C LYS A 165 3.33 -12.10 17.27
N GLN A 166 3.76 -11.03 17.93
CA GLN A 166 2.96 -10.24 18.84
C GLN A 166 2.75 -8.84 18.27
N ILE A 167 1.54 -8.57 17.77
CA ILE A 167 1.11 -7.18 17.52
C ILE A 167 1.21 -6.45 18.85
N LYS A 168 2.07 -5.44 18.92
CA LYS A 168 2.22 -4.57 20.10
C LYS A 168 0.99 -3.67 20.18
N MET A 169 -0.09 -4.21 20.74
CA MET A 169 -1.24 -3.38 21.09
C MET A 169 -0.86 -2.56 22.32
N THR A 170 -0.25 -1.40 22.11
CA THR A 170 -0.24 -0.37 23.15
C THR A 170 -1.66 0.19 23.23
N ILE A 171 -2.33 -0.11 24.34
CA ILE A 171 -3.68 0.38 24.68
C ILE A 171 -3.57 1.86 25.10
#